data_AF-A0A9Q3PP75-F1
#
_entry.id   AF-A0A9Q3PP75-F1
#
_cell.length_a   1.000
_cell.length_b   1.000
_cell.length_c   1.000
_cell.angle_alpha   90.00
_cell.angle_beta   90.00
_cell.angle_gamma   90.00
#
_symmetry.space_group_name_H-M   'P 1'
#
loop_
_entity.id
_entity.type
_entity.pdbx_description
1 polymer ?
#
loop_
_entity_poly.entity_id
_entity_poly.type
_entity_poly.pdbx_seq_one_letter_code
_entity_poly.pdbx_strand_id
1 'polypeptide(L)'
;MTVCIDNSQNPLIIDSGKHCSIVARNYMDDHFPNWENQLLPKKAKNFNSASGNITSIGTIIKEIIIPHRKGNIRLNPEFIVLDDAHIQGFLLGTDYQRMYGIDIYNSKNRHITIGTNKEKKFSLDVYQISAQDPLEGLLNEFREGHFNTTLTSKKN
;
A
#
# COMPACT_ATOMS: atom_id res chain seq x y z
N MET A 1 -2.81 -8.14 2.28
CA MET A 1 -4.16 -7.71 1.87
C MET A 1 -4.12 -7.21 0.44
N THR A 2 -5.25 -7.14 -0.25
CA THR A 2 -5.32 -6.60 -1.62
C THR A 2 -5.75 -5.14 -1.58
N VAL A 3 -5.08 -4.30 -2.36
CA VAL A 3 -5.37 -2.87 -2.52
C VAL A 3 -5.42 -2.51 -4.00
N CYS A 4 -6.00 -1.35 -4.32
CA CYS A 4 -5.98 -0.83 -5.68
C CYS A 4 -4.90 0.26 -5.82
N ILE A 5 -4.07 0.15 -6.86
CA ILE A 5 -3.02 1.10 -7.25
C ILE A 5 -3.06 1.19 -8.78
N ASP A 6 -3.07 2.40 -9.35
CA ASP A 6 -3.18 2.62 -10.81
C ASP A 6 -4.30 1.79 -11.47
N ASN A 7 -5.46 1.71 -10.82
CA ASN A 7 -6.63 0.93 -11.24
C ASN A 7 -6.43 -0.59 -11.33
N SER A 8 -5.33 -1.13 -10.80
CA SER A 8 -5.06 -2.57 -10.73
C SER A 8 -5.01 -3.07 -9.28
N GLN A 9 -5.29 -4.36 -9.09
CA GLN A 9 -5.22 -5.01 -7.77
C GLN A 9 -3.79 -5.43 -7.46
N ASN A 10 -3.28 -5.02 -6.30
CA ASN A 10 -1.91 -5.24 -5.89
C ASN A 10 -1.86 -5.77 -4.44
N PRO A 11 -0.92 -6.67 -4.11
CA PRO A 11 -0.68 -7.07 -2.73
C PRO A 11 -0.06 -5.91 -1.95
N LEU A 12 -0.61 -5.64 -0.77
CA LEU A 12 -0.02 -4.79 0.25
C LEU A 12 0.31 -5.62 1.49
N ILE A 13 1.59 -5.55 1.88
CA ILE A 13 2.14 -6.12 3.10
C ILE A 13 2.28 -4.98 4.11
N ILE A 14 1.73 -5.15 5.30
CA ILE A 14 1.93 -4.21 6.41
C ILE A 14 2.92 -4.86 7.38
N ASP A 15 4.11 -4.29 7.49
CA ASP A 15 5.23 -4.88 8.23
C ASP A 15 5.75 -3.91 9.30
N SER A 16 5.43 -4.20 10.56
CA SER A 16 5.88 -3.41 11.71
C SER A 16 7.36 -3.60 12.04
N GLY A 17 8.02 -4.61 11.45
CA GLY A 17 9.46 -4.85 11.57
C GLY A 17 10.30 -4.02 10.60
N LYS A 18 9.68 -3.28 9.67
CA LYS A 18 10.38 -2.44 8.69
C LYS A 18 10.18 -0.97 9.01
N HIS A 19 11.28 -0.22 9.00
CA HIS A 19 11.20 1.22 9.20
C HIS A 19 10.59 1.93 8.00
N CYS A 20 11.01 1.55 6.78
CA CYS A 20 10.64 2.25 5.57
C CYS A 20 9.67 1.43 4.72
N SER A 21 8.80 2.13 4.01
CA SER A 21 7.95 1.53 2.98
C SER A 21 8.73 1.34 1.67
N ILE A 22 8.63 0.14 1.09
CA ILE A 22 9.46 -0.31 -0.02
C ILE A 22 8.66 -1.07 -1.07
N VAL A 23 9.22 -1.15 -2.28
CA VAL A 23 8.76 -2.03 -3.36
C VAL A 23 9.97 -2.55 -4.13
N ALA A 24 9.88 -3.78 -4.65
CA ALA A 24 10.95 -4.37 -5.42
C ALA A 24 10.87 -3.94 -6.89
N ARG A 25 12.03 -3.71 -7.53
CA ARG A 25 12.12 -3.32 -8.93
C ARG A 25 11.46 -4.34 -9.85
N ASN A 26 11.78 -5.62 -9.70
CA ASN A 26 11.21 -6.68 -10.53
C ASN A 26 9.68 -6.71 -10.48
N TYR A 27 9.09 -6.50 -9.30
CA TYR A 27 7.65 -6.40 -9.16
C TYR A 27 7.07 -5.20 -9.93
N MET A 28 7.77 -4.05 -9.90
CA MET A 28 7.39 -2.87 -10.66
C MET A 28 7.50 -3.10 -12.17
N ASP A 29 8.58 -3.75 -12.63
CA ASP A 29 8.80 -4.09 -14.05
C ASP A 29 7.68 -4.98 -14.59
N ASP A 30 7.23 -5.96 -13.80
CA ASP A 30 6.21 -6.92 -14.18
C ASP A 30 4.78 -6.32 -14.22
N HIS A 31 4.48 -5.30 -13.40
CA HIS A 31 3.10 -4.85 -13.15
C HIS A 31 2.80 -3.39 -13.53
N PHE A 32 3.81 -2.54 -13.66
CA PHE A 32 3.63 -1.09 -13.87
C PHE A 32 4.44 -0.59 -15.07
N PRO A 33 3.86 -0.57 -16.27
CA PRO A 33 4.55 -0.07 -17.46
C PRO A 33 5.07 1.37 -17.27
N ASN A 34 6.31 1.61 -17.68
CA ASN A 34 6.95 2.92 -17.61
C ASN A 34 7.02 3.55 -16.20
N TRP A 35 7.01 2.74 -15.14
CA TRP A 35 7.11 3.24 -13.77
C TRP A 35 8.39 4.07 -13.53
N GLU A 36 9.46 3.77 -14.27
CA GLU A 36 10.74 4.48 -14.21
C GLU A 36 10.58 5.99 -14.52
N ASN A 37 9.60 6.38 -15.34
CA ASN A 37 9.31 7.79 -15.63
C ASN A 37 8.75 8.56 -14.41
N GLN A 38 8.26 7.83 -13.41
CA GLN A 38 7.76 8.38 -12.15
C GLN A 38 8.81 8.29 -11.04
N LEU A 39 9.99 7.75 -11.34
CA LEU A 39 11.05 7.55 -10.35
C LEU A 39 11.65 8.89 -9.95
N LEU A 40 11.50 9.22 -8.67
CA LEU A 40 12.15 10.38 -8.07
C LEU A 40 13.59 10.00 -7.67
N PRO A 41 14.54 10.95 -7.73
CA PRO A 41 15.92 10.71 -7.38
C PRO A 41 16.08 10.11 -5.98
N LYS A 42 17.07 9.22 -5.84
CA LYS A 42 17.45 8.63 -4.55
C LYS A 42 17.72 9.73 -3.52
N LYS A 43 16.91 9.76 -2.47
CA LYS A 43 17.24 10.52 -1.25
C LYS A 43 18.50 9.88 -0.65
N ALA A 44 19.51 10.67 -0.30
CA ALA A 44 20.80 10.21 0.24
C ALA A 44 20.60 9.45 1.56
N LYS A 45 20.31 8.15 1.47
CA LYS A 45 20.09 7.27 2.62
C LYS A 45 20.57 5.87 2.25
N ASN A 46 21.41 5.30 3.11
CA ASN A 46 21.84 3.91 3.00
C ASN A 46 20.77 3.03 3.65
N PHE A 47 20.40 1.94 2.98
CA PHE A 47 19.41 0.99 3.48
C PHE A 47 20.11 -0.31 3.86
N ASN A 48 19.93 -0.69 5.12
CA ASN A 48 20.44 -1.95 5.64
C ASN A 48 19.27 -2.91 5.83
N SER A 49 19.47 -4.16 5.40
CA SER A 49 18.54 -5.25 5.64
C SER A 49 19.14 -6.27 6.61
N ALA A 50 18.31 -7.19 7.09
CA ALA A 50 18.77 -8.29 7.93
C ALA A 50 19.80 -9.20 7.21
N SER A 51 19.80 -9.21 5.87
CA SER A 51 20.65 -10.05 5.02
C SER A 51 21.83 -9.31 4.39
N GLY A 52 22.06 -8.05 4.76
CA GLY A 52 23.14 -7.22 4.21
C GLY A 52 22.65 -5.91 3.59
N ASN A 53 23.51 -5.30 2.78
CA ASN A 53 23.22 -4.03 2.11
C ASN A 53 22.20 -4.24 1.00
N ILE A 54 21.25 -3.31 0.88
CA ILE A 54 20.25 -3.29 -0.19
C ILE A 54 20.47 -2.06 -1.05
N THR A 55 20.36 -2.23 -2.36
CA THR A 55 20.51 -1.16 -3.34
C THR A 55 19.18 -0.49 -3.61
N SER A 56 19.04 0.77 -3.20
CA SER A 56 17.92 1.62 -3.62
C SER A 56 18.26 2.42 -4.87
N ILE A 57 17.31 2.49 -5.79
CA ILE A 57 17.44 3.20 -7.09
C ILE A 57 16.66 4.51 -7.13
N GLY A 58 15.66 4.68 -6.27
CA GLY A 58 14.91 5.91 -6.15
C GLY A 58 13.69 5.75 -5.26
N THR A 59 12.78 6.72 -5.34
CA THR A 59 11.49 6.68 -4.64
C THR A 59 10.35 6.91 -5.62
N ILE A 60 9.23 6.23 -5.43
CA ILE A 60 8.01 6.44 -6.20
C ILE A 60 6.84 6.74 -5.25
N ILE A 61 5.94 7.62 -5.65
CA ILE A 61 4.70 7.89 -4.92
C ILE A 61 3.59 7.11 -5.60
N LYS A 62 2.83 6.32 -4.84
CA LYS A 62 1.65 5.59 -5.34
C LYS A 62 0.45 5.88 -4.47
N GLU A 63 -0.67 6.21 -5.09
CA GLU A 63 -1.96 6.23 -4.39
C GLU A 63 -2.39 4.79 -4.12
N ILE A 64 -2.55 4.46 -2.84
CA ILE A 64 -3.11 3.20 -2.38
C ILE A 64 -4.56 3.43 -2.00
N ILE A 65 -5.43 2.70 -2.66
CA ILE A 65 -6.85 2.68 -2.38
C ILE A 65 -7.20 1.37 -1.68
N ILE A 66 -7.70 1.48 -0.46
CA ILE A 66 -8.16 0.36 0.35
C ILE A 66 -9.70 0.36 0.31
N PRO A 67 -10.33 -0.60 -0.39
CA PRO A 67 -11.77 -0.63 -0.53
C PRO A 67 -12.45 -1.00 0.79
N HIS A 68 -13.59 -0.37 1.09
CA HIS A 68 -14.40 -0.70 2.26
C HIS A 68 -15.86 -0.29 2.07
N ARG A 69 -16.79 -1.12 2.59
CA ARG A 69 -18.25 -0.93 2.41
C ARG A 69 -18.78 0.42 2.91
N LYS A 70 -18.16 0.99 3.95
CA LYS A 70 -18.47 2.34 4.49
C LYS A 70 -17.63 3.46 3.85
N GLY A 71 -17.23 3.29 2.59
CA GLY A 71 -16.37 4.21 1.87
C GLY A 71 -14.87 3.91 2.06
N ASN A 72 -14.16 4.13 0.97
CA ASN A 72 -12.78 3.73 0.74
C ASN A 72 -11.79 4.62 1.51
N ILE A 73 -10.58 4.11 1.70
CA ILE A 73 -9.46 4.87 2.24
C ILE A 73 -8.42 5.05 1.16
N ARG A 74 -7.87 6.26 1.07
CA ARG A 74 -6.78 6.61 0.15
C ARG A 74 -5.56 7.01 0.96
N LEU A 75 -4.42 6.40 0.64
CA LEU A 75 -3.12 6.71 1.22
C LEU A 75 -2.18 7.11 0.08
N ASN A 76 -1.29 8.06 0.29
CA ASN A 76 -0.28 8.46 -0.70
C ASN A 76 1.16 8.26 -0.18
N PRO A 77 1.57 7.01 0.08
CA PRO A 77 2.93 6.72 0.52
C PRO A 77 3.98 6.90 -0.59
N GLU A 78 5.16 7.36 -0.16
CA GLU A 78 6.43 7.22 -0.87
C GLU A 78 7.01 5.83 -0.60
N PHE A 79 7.28 5.07 -1.66
CA PHE A 79 7.99 3.80 -1.61
C PHE A 79 9.41 3.96 -2.11
N ILE A 80 10.37 3.41 -1.38
CA ILE A 80 11.72 3.23 -1.90
C ILE A 80 11.71 2.03 -2.83
N VAL A 81 12.20 2.22 -4.06
CA VAL A 81 12.36 1.14 -5.02
C VAL A 81 13.72 0.49 -4.79
N LEU A 82 13.72 -0.81 -4.56
CA LEU A 82 14.90 -1.62 -4.28
C LEU A 82 15.23 -2.51 -5.48
N ASP A 83 16.49 -2.48 -5.92
CA ASP A 83 16.96 -3.21 -7.12
C ASP A 83 17.11 -4.71 -6.86
N ASP A 84 17.56 -5.07 -5.66
CA ASP A 84 17.98 -6.41 -5.25
C ASP A 84 16.97 -7.10 -4.29
N ALA A 85 15.79 -6.50 -4.10
CA ALA A 85 14.75 -7.08 -3.26
C ALA A 85 13.87 -8.09 -4.02
N HIS A 86 13.40 -9.10 -3.28
CA HIS A 86 12.49 -10.12 -3.80
C HIS A 86 11.16 -10.05 -3.03
N ILE A 87 10.37 -9.02 -3.32
CA ILE A 87 9.08 -8.78 -2.67
C ILE A 87 7.99 -8.78 -3.73
N GLN A 88 6.94 -9.57 -3.53
CA GLN A 88 5.79 -9.68 -4.43
C GLN A 88 4.67 -8.75 -3.97
N GLY A 89 4.81 -7.46 -4.24
CA GLY A 89 3.86 -6.43 -3.82
C GLY A 89 4.52 -5.21 -3.18
N PHE A 90 3.68 -4.34 -2.63
CA PHE A 90 4.10 -3.17 -1.87
C PHE A 90 4.23 -3.52 -0.39
N LEU A 91 5.25 -2.99 0.27
CA LEU A 91 5.44 -3.13 1.72
C LEU A 91 5.30 -1.76 2.39
N LEU A 92 4.33 -1.65 3.29
CA LEU A 92 4.10 -0.48 4.13
C LEU A 92 4.79 -0.66 5.48
N GLY A 93 5.86 0.08 5.69
CA GLY A 93 6.64 0.10 6.92
C GLY A 93 6.02 0.98 8.01
N THR A 94 6.74 1.07 9.12
CA THR A 94 6.32 1.85 10.30
C THR A 94 6.32 3.35 10.08
N ASP A 95 7.04 3.86 9.08
CA ASP A 95 6.99 5.25 8.61
C ASP A 95 5.54 5.68 8.30
N TYR A 96 4.85 4.91 7.46
CA TYR A 96 3.48 5.21 7.06
C TYR A 96 2.42 4.61 7.98
N GLN A 97 2.71 3.51 8.68
CA GLN A 97 1.79 3.03 9.72
C GLN A 97 1.57 4.09 10.79
N ARG A 98 2.65 4.73 11.28
CA ARG A 98 2.53 5.81 12.28
C ARG A 98 1.84 7.04 11.70
N MET A 99 2.22 7.43 10.48
CA MET A 99 1.65 8.62 9.82
C MET A 99 0.14 8.52 9.64
N TYR A 100 -0.37 7.36 9.24
CA TYR A 100 -1.79 7.13 8.99
C TYR A 100 -2.56 6.55 10.19
N GLY A 101 -1.89 6.33 11.32
CA GLY A 101 -2.51 5.70 12.50
C GLY A 101 -3.03 4.29 12.20
N ILE A 102 -2.19 3.46 11.58
CA ILE A 102 -2.52 2.08 11.24
C ILE A 102 -2.20 1.20 12.45
N ASP A 103 -3.25 0.63 13.05
CA ASP A 103 -3.14 -0.32 14.15
C ASP A 103 -3.49 -1.72 13.66
N ILE A 104 -2.64 -2.70 14.00
CA ILE A 104 -2.88 -4.12 13.69
C ILE A 104 -3.48 -4.79 14.92
N TYR A 105 -4.68 -5.35 14.77
CA TYR A 105 -5.38 -6.10 15.81
C TYR A 105 -5.38 -7.58 15.47
N ASN A 106 -4.76 -8.38 16.35
CA ASN A 106 -4.85 -9.84 16.32
C ASN A 106 -5.91 -10.28 17.33
N SER A 107 -7.10 -10.61 16.84
CA SER A 107 -8.20 -11.14 17.66
C SER A 107 -8.52 -12.57 17.22
N LYS A 108 -9.78 -12.89 16.90
CA LYS A 108 -10.12 -14.14 16.21
C LYS A 108 -9.54 -14.17 14.78
N ASN A 109 -9.59 -13.02 14.10
CA ASN A 109 -8.97 -12.78 12.80
C ASN A 109 -8.01 -11.58 12.90
N ARG A 110 -7.13 -11.43 11.90
CA ARG A 110 -6.21 -10.29 11.79
C ARG A 110 -6.89 -9.16 11.05
N HIS A 111 -7.02 -8.01 11.70
CA HIS A 111 -7.58 -6.80 11.09
C HIS A 111 -6.65 -5.61 11.29
N ILE A 112 -6.80 -4.61 10.44
CA ILE A 112 -6.25 -3.27 10.69
C ILE A 112 -7.37 -2.25 10.89
N THR A 113 -7.08 -1.21 11.65
CA THR A 113 -7.80 0.06 11.57
C THR A 113 -6.87 1.13 11.03
N ILE A 114 -7.44 2.17 10.45
CA ILE A 114 -6.67 3.30 9.92
C ILE A 114 -7.25 4.59 10.50
N GLY A 115 -6.40 5.38 11.14
CA GLY A 115 -6.79 6.58 11.88
C GLY A 115 -7.56 6.27 13.16
N THR A 116 -8.30 7.27 13.66
CA THR A 116 -9.04 7.16 14.93
C THR A 116 -10.35 6.37 14.83
N ASN A 117 -10.78 6.00 13.63
CA ASN A 117 -12.08 5.37 13.43
C ASN A 117 -12.02 3.84 13.58
N LYS A 118 -12.18 3.38 14.82
CA LYS A 118 -12.18 1.95 15.19
C LYS A 118 -13.33 1.13 14.58
N GLU A 119 -14.33 1.77 13.97
CA GLU A 119 -15.41 1.09 13.26
C GLU A 119 -15.04 0.65 11.84
N LYS A 120 -14.01 1.26 11.23
CA LYS A 120 -13.47 0.85 9.93
C LYS A 120 -12.36 -0.18 10.15
N LYS A 121 -12.75 -1.44 10.18
CA LYS A 121 -11.84 -2.59 10.28
C LYS A 121 -11.65 -3.22 8.91
N PHE A 122 -10.40 -3.44 8.52
CA PHE A 122 -10.05 -4.08 7.26
C PHE A 122 -9.41 -5.43 7.55
N SER A 123 -9.93 -6.51 6.96
CA SER A 123 -9.30 -7.82 7.13
C SER A 123 -7.94 -7.86 6.45
N LEU A 124 -6.95 -8.42 7.15
CA LEU A 124 -5.65 -8.76 6.58
C LEU A 124 -5.67 -10.09 5.83
N ASP A 125 -6.77 -10.84 5.93
CA ASP A 125 -6.96 -12.09 5.20
C ASP A 125 -6.75 -11.86 3.70
N VAL A 126 -6.15 -12.87 3.05
CA VAL A 126 -6.00 -12.90 1.60
C VAL A 126 -7.41 -13.01 1.02
N TYR A 127 -8.00 -11.87 0.63
CA TYR A 127 -9.19 -11.88 -0.20
C TYR A 127 -8.79 -12.48 -1.56
N GLN A 128 -9.04 -13.79 -1.74
CA GLN A 128 -9.39 -14.29 -3.06
C GLN A 128 -10.76 -13.71 -3.36
N ILE A 129 -10.78 -12.59 -4.06
CA ILE A 129 -12.04 -11.94 -4.40
C ILE A 129 -12.76 -12.88 -5.37
N SER A 130 -13.80 -13.56 -4.89
CA SER A 130 -14.67 -14.32 -5.78
C SER A 130 -15.54 -13.33 -6.56
N ALA A 131 -15.89 -13.67 -7.80
CA ALA A 131 -16.68 -12.82 -8.70
C ALA A 131 -18.10 -12.47 -8.17
N GLN A 132 -18.48 -12.96 -6.99
CA GLN A 132 -19.75 -12.70 -6.33
C GLN A 132 -19.63 -11.81 -5.07
N ASP A 133 -18.44 -11.30 -4.71
CA ASP A 133 -18.27 -10.41 -3.56
C ASP A 133 -18.86 -9.01 -3.85
N PRO A 134 -19.68 -8.43 -2.96
CA PRO A 134 -20.11 -7.03 -3.03
C PRO A 134 -18.98 -6.00 -3.24
N LEU A 135 -17.74 -6.34 -2.89
CA LEU A 135 -16.55 -5.51 -3.15
C LEU A 135 -16.17 -5.46 -4.64
N GLU A 136 -16.53 -6.45 -5.47
CA GLU A 136 -16.33 -6.39 -6.93
C GLU A 136 -17.15 -5.28 -7.58
N GLY A 137 -18.37 -5.03 -7.09
CA GLY A 137 -19.19 -3.90 -7.56
C GLY A 137 -18.49 -2.56 -7.31
N LEU A 138 -17.97 -2.37 -6.08
CA LEU A 138 -17.21 -1.18 -5.71
C LEU A 138 -15.91 -1.07 -6.53
N LEU A 139 -15.22 -2.18 -6.78
CA LEU A 139 -14.01 -2.23 -7.61
C LEU A 139 -14.28 -1.94 -9.09
N ASN A 140 -15.46 -2.28 -9.61
CA ASN A 140 -15.89 -1.89 -10.95
C ASN A 140 -16.19 -0.39 -11.01
N GLU A 141 -16.87 0.17 -10.01
CA GLU A 141 -17.02 1.64 -9.89
C GLU A 141 -15.64 2.34 -9.83
N PHE A 142 -14.63 1.69 -9.23
CA PHE A 142 -13.24 2.15 -9.27
C PHE A 142 -12.66 2.16 -10.68
N ARG A 143 -12.79 1.05 -11.40
CA ARG A 143 -12.35 0.92 -12.81
C ARG A 143 -13.02 1.95 -13.71
N GLU A 144 -14.26 2.32 -13.40
CA GLU A 144 -15.07 3.29 -14.13
C GLU A 144 -14.82 4.75 -13.69
N GLY A 145 -13.98 4.99 -12.67
CA GLY A 145 -13.50 6.32 -12.31
C GLY A 145 -14.49 7.20 -11.53
N HIS A 146 -15.51 6.61 -10.91
CA HIS A 146 -16.52 7.36 -10.16
C HIS A 146 -16.07 7.60 -8.71
N PHE A 147 -15.63 8.81 -8.34
CA PHE A 147 -15.26 9.11 -6.95
C PHE A 147 -15.76 10.43 -6.40
N ASN A 148 -16.48 10.35 -5.27
CA ASN A 148 -16.70 11.45 -4.35
C ASN A 148 -16.03 11.14 -3.00
N THR A 149 -15.27 12.11 -2.51
CA THR A 149 -14.63 12.22 -1.17
C THR A 149 -13.13 11.87 -1.11
N THR A 150 -12.31 12.92 -1.08
CA THR A 150 -10.89 12.89 -0.71
C THR A 150 -10.76 13.27 0.77
N LEU A 151 -10.13 12.43 1.59
CA LEU A 151 -9.70 12.82 2.94
C LEU A 151 -8.28 13.41 2.85
N THR A 152 -8.18 14.73 2.76
CA THR A 152 -6.92 15.44 2.95
C THR A 152 -6.63 15.59 4.44
N SER A 153 -5.43 15.19 4.86
CA SER A 153 -4.92 15.48 6.21
C SER A 153 -4.96 16.99 6.46
N LYS A 154 -5.71 17.43 7.48
CA LYS A 154 -5.65 18.80 7.97
C LYS A 154 -4.28 19.00 8.62
N LYS A 155 -3.45 19.87 8.03
CA LYS A 155 -2.31 20.45 8.73
C LYS A 155 -2.84 21.26 9.91
N ASN A 156 -2.43 20.89 11.12
CA ASN A 156 -2.51 21.77 12.30
C ASN A 156 -1.45 22.86 12.20
#